data_AF-A0A1Z9RHL6-F1
#
_entry.id   AF-A0A1Z9RHL6-F1
#
_cell.length_a   1.000
_cell.length_b   1.000
_cell.length_c   1.000
_cell.angle_alpha   90.00
_cell.angle_beta   90.00
_cell.angle_gamma   90.00
#
_symmetry.space_group_name_H-M   'P 1'
#
loop_
_entity.id
_entity.type
_entity.pdbx_description
1 polymer ?
#
loop_
_entity_poly.entity_id
_entity_poly.type
_entity_poly.pdbx_seq_one_letter_code
_entity_poly.pdbx_strand_id
1 'polypeptide(L)'
;MKYLVILLSLYSNYIFSKDYTLKWYSFVTILDTITFKDKSVYRIVRSDGSWEDNEGSYGSLKCIGPNKISSNNEVELDVFCEAYDNKGDTFGLNLYRSSEVNAGTGVATYINTSGKYKRFLGQKCTYAITYLSNFEKGFYKHICK
;
A
#
# COMPACT_ATOMS: atom_id res chain seq x y z
N MET A 1 -47.90 -18.32 19.96
CA MET A 1 -47.20 -17.02 20.08
C MET A 1 -45.92 -17.05 20.93
N LYS A 2 -45.42 -18.21 21.40
CA LYS A 2 -44.11 -18.31 22.11
C LYS A 2 -42.91 -18.51 21.17
N TYR A 3 -43.11 -19.17 20.03
CA TYR A 3 -42.03 -19.48 19.08
C TYR A 3 -41.65 -18.32 18.14
N LEU A 4 -42.49 -17.30 18.02
CA LEU A 4 -42.25 -16.16 17.12
C LEU A 4 -41.23 -15.16 17.69
N VAL A 5 -41.04 -15.14 19.01
CA VAL A 5 -40.08 -14.26 19.70
C VAL A 5 -38.64 -14.77 19.56
N ILE A 6 -38.46 -16.08 19.36
CA ILE A 6 -37.14 -16.72 19.22
C ILE A 6 -36.55 -16.49 17.82
N LEU A 7 -37.37 -16.21 16.81
CA LEU A 7 -36.88 -15.93 15.45
C LEU A 7 -36.37 -14.49 15.28
N LEU A 8 -36.75 -13.57 16.17
CA LEU A 8 -36.35 -12.16 16.09
C LEU A 8 -34.97 -11.87 16.71
N SER A 9 -34.40 -12.81 17.47
CA SER A 9 -33.08 -12.67 18.09
C SER A 9 -31.90 -13.08 17.19
N LEU A 10 -32.18 -13.53 15.95
CA LEU A 10 -31.15 -13.90 14.96
C LEU A 10 -30.79 -12.77 13.99
N TYR A 11 -31.50 -11.63 14.04
CA TYR A 11 -31.28 -10.48 13.16
C TYR A 11 -30.58 -9.35 13.91
N SER A 12 -29.24 -9.41 14.02
CA SER A 12 -28.34 -8.24 13.88
C SER A 12 -26.98 -8.49 14.53
N ASN A 13 -26.21 -9.44 14.00
CA ASN A 13 -24.75 -9.35 14.11
C ASN A 13 -24.23 -8.75 12.80
N TYR A 14 -24.53 -7.47 12.55
CA TYR A 14 -23.74 -6.70 11.60
C TYR A 14 -22.37 -6.50 12.23
N ILE A 15 -21.47 -7.46 12.02
CA ILE A 15 -20.06 -7.32 12.36
C ILE A 15 -19.52 -6.26 11.40
N PHE A 16 -19.53 -4.99 11.84
CA PHE A 16 -18.77 -3.95 11.18
C PHE A 16 -17.30 -4.29 11.34
N SER A 17 -16.73 -4.97 10.33
CA SER A 17 -15.27 -5.07 10.22
C SER A 17 -14.75 -3.65 10.05
N LYS A 18 -13.91 -3.20 10.98
CA LYS A 18 -13.25 -1.89 10.87
C LYS A 18 -12.20 -2.00 9.76
N ASP A 19 -12.32 -1.17 8.73
CA ASP A 19 -11.33 -1.06 7.66
C ASP A 19 -9.92 -0.88 8.26
N TYR A 20 -8.96 -1.68 7.80
CA TYR A 20 -7.56 -1.50 8.17
C TYR A 20 -6.95 -0.39 7.31
N THR A 21 -6.27 0.56 7.95
CA THR A 21 -5.61 1.66 7.25
C THR A 21 -4.18 1.81 7.71
N LEU A 22 -3.26 1.95 6.76
CA LEU A 22 -1.85 2.25 6.99
C LEU A 22 -1.51 3.56 6.31
N LYS A 23 -0.77 4.40 7.01
CA LYS A 23 -0.15 5.61 6.48
C LYS A 23 1.35 5.44 6.50
N TRP A 24 2.02 5.85 5.44
CA TRP A 24 3.47 5.80 5.33
C TRP A 24 4.01 7.15 4.89
N TYR A 25 4.98 7.64 5.66
CA TYR A 25 5.65 8.92 5.47
C TYR A 25 7.03 8.63 4.92
N SER A 26 7.16 8.74 3.60
CA SER A 26 8.29 8.18 2.89
C SER A 26 9.22 9.25 2.34
N PHE A 27 10.50 8.90 2.23
CA PHE A 27 11.49 9.63 1.46
C PHE A 27 11.78 8.85 0.19
N VAL A 28 11.88 9.52 -0.95
CA VAL A 28 12.12 8.89 -2.26
C VAL A 28 13.53 9.22 -2.73
N THR A 29 14.25 8.21 -3.19
CA THR A 29 15.57 8.32 -3.81
C THR A 29 15.54 7.66 -5.18
N ILE A 30 15.99 8.36 -6.23
CA ILE A 30 16.22 7.77 -7.54
C ILE A 30 17.63 7.15 -7.50
N LEU A 31 17.73 5.85 -7.72
CA LEU A 31 19.00 5.11 -7.66
C LEU A 31 19.73 5.12 -9.01
N ASP A 32 18.98 4.96 -10.11
CA ASP A 32 19.52 4.97 -11.46
C ASP A 32 18.42 5.35 -12.47
N THR A 33 18.81 5.85 -13.65
CA THR A 33 17.88 6.32 -14.69
C THR A 33 18.44 6.12 -16.09
N ILE A 34 17.61 5.52 -16.95
CA ILE A 34 17.83 5.41 -18.40
C ILE A 34 16.76 6.25 -19.11
N THR A 35 17.20 7.12 -20.00
CA THR A 35 16.33 7.89 -20.89
C THR A 35 16.51 7.39 -22.32
N PHE A 36 15.42 6.96 -22.95
CA PHE A 36 15.42 6.46 -24.32
C PHE A 36 15.29 7.59 -25.34
N LYS A 37 15.55 7.29 -26.62
CA LYS A 37 15.49 8.28 -27.72
C LYS A 37 14.11 8.90 -27.89
N ASP A 38 13.05 8.14 -27.60
CA ASP A 38 11.65 8.59 -27.64
C ASP A 38 11.24 9.39 -26.39
N LYS A 39 12.20 9.69 -25.49
CA LYS A 39 12.04 10.39 -24.21
C LYS A 39 11.31 9.59 -23.13
N SER A 40 10.99 8.31 -23.36
CA SER A 40 10.56 7.44 -22.27
C SER A 40 11.69 7.25 -21.25
N VAL A 41 11.33 7.00 -19.99
CA VAL A 41 12.26 6.89 -18.86
C VAL A 41 12.03 5.57 -18.14
N TYR A 42 13.12 4.84 -17.90
CA TYR A 42 13.16 3.72 -16.97
C TYR A 42 14.08 4.08 -15.81
N ARG A 43 13.57 4.07 -14.58
CA ARG A 43 14.37 4.36 -13.39
C ARG A 43 14.15 3.35 -12.29
N ILE A 44 15.16 3.14 -11.47
CA ILE A 44 15.04 2.40 -10.21
C ILE A 44 14.84 3.41 -9.10
N VAL A 45 13.77 3.24 -8.33
CA VAL A 45 13.45 4.07 -7.18
C VAL A 45 13.58 3.25 -5.90
N ARG A 46 14.12 3.90 -4.86
CA ARG A 46 14.01 3.45 -3.48
C ARG A 46 13.10 4.41 -2.76
N SER A 47 12.27 3.90 -1.85
CA SER A 47 11.60 4.76 -0.90
C SER A 47 11.59 4.13 0.48
N ASP A 48 11.89 4.89 1.51
CA ASP A 48 11.98 4.42 2.89
C ASP A 48 11.42 5.46 3.86
N GLY A 49 10.88 5.01 4.99
CA GLY A 49 10.34 5.91 6.01
C GLY A 49 9.42 5.25 7.00
N SER A 50 8.88 6.06 7.92
CA SER A 50 8.05 5.58 9.02
C SER A 50 6.61 5.38 8.60
N TRP A 51 5.95 4.35 9.13
CA TRP A 51 4.53 4.10 8.92
C TRP A 51 3.79 3.91 10.24
N GLU A 52 2.49 4.12 10.20
CA GLU A 52 1.55 3.87 11.31
C GLU A 52 0.24 3.28 10.77
N ASP A 53 -0.46 2.50 11.58
CA ASP A 53 -1.80 1.99 11.26
C ASP A 53 -2.88 2.40 12.28
N ASN A 54 -4.14 2.14 11.95
CA ASN A 54 -5.28 2.46 12.80
C ASN A 54 -5.57 1.42 13.92
N GLU A 55 -4.67 0.46 14.12
CA GLU A 55 -4.66 -0.50 15.22
C GLU A 55 -3.58 -0.18 16.26
N GLY A 56 -2.82 0.90 16.06
CA GLY A 56 -1.79 1.38 16.99
C GLY A 56 -0.40 0.80 16.76
N SER A 57 -0.17 0.18 15.60
CA SER A 57 1.16 -0.29 15.18
C SER A 57 1.88 0.83 14.43
N TYR A 58 3.20 0.85 14.58
CA TYR A 58 4.07 1.77 13.84
C TYR A 58 5.43 1.13 13.63
N GLY A 59 6.16 1.59 12.62
CA GLY A 59 7.49 1.04 12.34
C GLY A 59 8.13 1.65 11.10
N SER A 60 8.99 0.87 10.44
CA SER A 60 9.69 1.27 9.22
C SER A 60 9.22 0.43 8.04
N LEU A 61 9.13 1.08 6.87
CA LEU A 61 8.79 0.47 5.60
C LEU A 61 9.75 0.99 4.55
N LYS A 62 10.30 0.07 3.77
CA LYS A 62 11.22 0.34 2.67
C LYS A 62 10.78 -0.41 1.43
N CYS A 63 10.79 0.27 0.30
CA CYS A 63 10.47 -0.27 -1.02
C CYS A 63 11.61 -0.01 -2.01
N ILE A 64 11.76 -0.92 -2.97
CA ILE A 64 12.65 -0.75 -4.13
C ILE A 64 12.01 -1.39 -5.37
N GLY A 65 12.22 -0.77 -6.53
CA GLY A 65 11.84 -1.37 -7.81
C GLY A 65 11.78 -0.36 -8.95
N PRO A 66 11.37 -0.82 -10.13
CA PRO A 66 11.21 0.03 -11.30
C PRO A 66 10.07 1.05 -11.16
N ASN A 67 10.33 2.23 -11.71
CA ASN A 67 9.33 3.18 -12.12
C ASN A 67 9.56 3.55 -13.59
N LYS A 68 8.55 3.32 -14.42
CA LYS A 68 8.59 3.60 -15.86
C LYS A 68 7.72 4.81 -16.14
N ILE A 69 8.19 5.68 -17.02
CA ILE A 69 7.45 6.83 -17.53
C ILE A 69 7.50 6.73 -19.05
N SER A 70 6.34 6.59 -19.69
CA SER A 70 6.25 6.53 -21.15
C SER A 70 6.43 7.92 -21.78
N SER A 71 6.54 7.97 -23.10
CA SER A 71 6.69 9.22 -23.85
C SER A 71 5.45 10.13 -23.80
N ASN A 72 4.28 9.58 -23.49
CA ASN A 72 3.01 10.31 -23.24
C ASN A 72 2.76 10.60 -21.73
N ASN A 73 3.77 10.43 -20.87
CA ASN A 73 3.72 10.66 -19.42
C ASN A 73 2.82 9.68 -18.63
N GLU A 74 2.52 8.51 -19.17
CA GLU A 74 1.94 7.42 -18.39
C GLU A 74 2.99 6.86 -17.44
N VAL A 75 2.56 6.54 -16.22
CA VAL A 75 3.46 6.14 -15.13
C VAL A 75 3.09 4.73 -14.69
N GLU A 76 4.07 3.84 -14.74
CA GLU A 76 4.01 2.51 -14.13
C GLU A 76 4.98 2.44 -12.95
N LEU A 77 4.50 1.91 -11.83
CA LEU A 77 5.26 1.61 -10.63
C LEU A 77 5.05 0.13 -10.29
N ASP A 78 6.14 -0.59 -10.09
CA ASP A 78 6.12 -1.96 -9.58
C ASP A 78 7.28 -2.09 -8.59
N VAL A 79 6.98 -1.98 -7.30
CA VAL A 79 8.01 -1.99 -6.25
C VAL A 79 7.69 -3.02 -5.19
N PHE A 80 8.74 -3.62 -4.65
CA PHE A 80 8.67 -4.60 -3.57
C PHE A 80 9.16 -3.96 -2.28
N CYS A 81 8.44 -4.24 -1.21
CA CYS A 81 8.64 -3.60 0.08
C CYS A 81 8.81 -4.61 1.20
N GLU A 82 9.59 -4.21 2.20
CA GLU A 82 9.70 -4.85 3.50
C GLU A 82 9.29 -3.85 4.58
N ALA A 83 8.60 -4.34 5.61
CA ALA A 83 8.21 -3.57 6.76
C ALA A 83 8.32 -4.40 8.04
N TYR A 84 8.59 -3.72 9.14
CA TYR A 84 8.49 -4.27 10.48
C TYR A 84 7.83 -3.23 11.39
N ASP A 85 7.17 -3.71 12.44
CA ASP A 85 6.55 -2.87 13.45
C ASP A 85 7.34 -2.79 14.75
N ASN A 86 6.84 -2.00 15.69
CA ASN A 86 7.39 -1.76 17.01
C ASN A 86 7.44 -3.01 17.92
N LYS A 87 6.87 -4.14 17.50
CA LYS A 87 6.92 -5.44 18.18
C LYS A 87 7.74 -6.47 17.41
N GLY A 88 8.30 -6.11 16.25
CA GLY A 88 9.09 -7.00 15.40
C GLY A 88 8.27 -7.88 14.45
N ASP A 89 6.94 -7.70 14.39
CA ASP A 89 6.12 -8.36 13.37
C ASP A 89 6.37 -7.70 12.02
N THR A 90 6.43 -8.52 10.96
CA THR A 90 6.84 -8.11 9.62
C THR A 90 5.75 -8.32 8.58
N PHE A 91 5.80 -7.51 7.53
CA PHE A 91 5.06 -7.76 6.30
C PHE A 91 5.85 -7.26 5.09
N GLY A 92 5.58 -7.85 3.94
CA GLY A 92 6.10 -7.44 2.65
C GLY A 92 4.95 -7.09 1.71
N LEU A 93 5.15 -6.04 0.92
CA LEU A 93 4.16 -5.56 -0.06
C LEU A 93 4.75 -5.62 -1.47
N ASN A 94 3.91 -5.95 -2.45
CA ASN A 94 4.09 -5.47 -3.81
C ASN A 94 3.17 -4.25 -3.99
N LEU A 95 3.74 -3.11 -4.37
CA LEU A 95 2.96 -1.93 -4.74
C LEU A 95 3.00 -1.77 -6.26
N TYR A 96 1.83 -1.97 -6.88
CA TYR A 96 1.66 -1.84 -8.31
C TYR A 96 0.72 -0.67 -8.63
N ARG A 97 1.11 0.18 -9.57
CA ARG A 97 0.26 1.24 -10.13
C ARG A 97 0.59 1.44 -11.60
N SER A 98 -0.43 1.44 -12.45
CA SER A 98 -0.35 1.92 -13.82
C SER A 98 -1.40 3.00 -14.04
N SER A 99 -1.01 4.14 -14.60
CA SER A 99 -1.94 5.22 -14.94
C SER A 99 -2.95 4.84 -16.02
N GLU A 100 -2.65 3.82 -16.84
CA GLU A 100 -3.58 3.26 -17.81
C GLU A 100 -4.75 2.53 -17.11
N VAL A 101 -4.48 1.93 -15.96
CA VAL A 101 -5.45 1.12 -15.21
C VAL A 101 -6.23 1.97 -14.22
N ASN A 102 -5.56 2.90 -13.52
CA ASN A 102 -6.17 3.74 -12.49
C ASN A 102 -5.53 5.14 -12.44
N ALA A 103 -6.37 6.17 -12.56
CA ALA A 103 -5.96 7.56 -12.40
C ALA A 103 -5.72 7.90 -10.92
N GLY A 104 -4.49 7.70 -10.44
CA GLY A 104 -4.02 8.21 -9.14
C GLY A 104 -4.02 7.21 -7.98
N THR A 105 -4.58 6.01 -8.15
CA THR A 105 -4.56 4.94 -7.13
C THR A 105 -3.81 3.70 -7.62
N GLY A 106 -3.21 2.94 -6.70
CA GLY A 106 -2.57 1.66 -6.97
C GLY A 106 -3.10 0.53 -6.08
N VAL A 107 -2.53 -0.65 -6.25
CA VAL A 107 -2.83 -1.86 -5.49
C VAL A 107 -1.61 -2.27 -4.67
N ALA A 108 -1.80 -2.39 -3.36
CA ALA A 108 -0.83 -2.94 -2.43
C ALA A 108 -1.22 -4.38 -2.13
N THR A 109 -0.38 -5.33 -2.53
CA THR A 109 -0.60 -6.76 -2.28
C THR A 109 0.34 -7.22 -1.18
N TYR A 110 -0.19 -7.80 -0.11
CA TYR A 110 0.61 -8.42 0.94
C TYR A 110 1.16 -9.76 0.44
N ILE A 111 2.48 -9.84 0.29
CA ILE A 111 3.17 -10.99 -0.33
C ILE A 111 3.95 -11.84 0.67
N ASN A 112 4.27 -11.29 1.84
CA ASN A 112 4.90 -12.00 2.96
C ASN A 112 4.41 -11.37 4.26
N THR A 113 4.21 -12.15 5.32
CA THR A 113 3.65 -11.68 6.58
C THR A 113 4.12 -12.54 7.75
N SER A 114 4.28 -11.94 8.92
CA SER A 114 4.48 -12.65 10.19
C SER A 114 3.57 -12.07 11.29
N GLY A 115 3.54 -12.74 12.44
CA GLY A 115 2.76 -12.32 13.62
C GLY A 115 1.32 -11.92 13.32
N LYS A 116 0.90 -10.74 13.78
CA LYS A 116 -0.47 -10.23 13.58
C LYS A 116 -0.83 -9.94 12.12
N TYR A 117 0.15 -9.74 11.24
CA TYR A 117 -0.10 -9.45 9.83
C TYR A 117 -0.45 -10.68 9.01
N LYS A 118 -0.36 -11.91 9.55
CA LYS A 118 -0.71 -13.15 8.84
C LYS A 118 -2.09 -13.13 8.19
N ARG A 119 -3.05 -12.41 8.80
CA ARG A 119 -4.41 -12.23 8.26
C ARG A 119 -4.46 -11.48 6.94
N PHE A 120 -3.40 -10.77 6.57
CA PHE A 120 -3.32 -9.99 5.34
C PHE A 120 -2.64 -10.74 4.19
N LEU A 121 -2.09 -11.94 4.39
CA LEU A 121 -1.36 -12.64 3.32
C LEU A 121 -2.25 -12.81 2.06
N GLY A 122 -1.79 -12.30 0.92
CA GLY A 122 -2.53 -12.30 -0.34
C GLY A 122 -3.60 -11.20 -0.48
N GLN A 123 -3.90 -10.46 0.59
CA GLN A 123 -4.88 -9.37 0.57
C GLN A 123 -4.40 -8.23 -0.34
N LYS A 124 -5.33 -7.71 -1.13
CA LYS A 124 -5.12 -6.56 -2.02
C LYS A 124 -5.81 -5.34 -1.43
N CYS A 125 -5.05 -4.27 -1.22
CA CYS A 125 -5.52 -3.03 -0.63
C CYS A 125 -5.35 -1.89 -1.63
N THR A 126 -6.32 -1.00 -1.72
CA THR A 126 -6.20 0.18 -2.58
C THR A 126 -5.34 1.21 -1.88
N TYR A 127 -4.36 1.78 -2.59
CA TYR A 127 -3.51 2.85 -2.05
C TYR A 127 -3.49 4.09 -2.93
N ALA A 128 -3.14 5.21 -2.31
CA ALA A 128 -2.79 6.45 -3.00
C ALA A 128 -1.52 7.02 -2.37
N ILE A 129 -0.78 7.80 -3.16
CA ILE A 129 0.39 8.54 -2.70
C ILE A 129 0.37 9.96 -3.25
N THR A 130 0.65 10.92 -2.39
CA THR A 130 0.91 12.32 -2.76
C THR A 130 2.32 12.71 -2.37
N TYR A 131 2.85 13.77 -2.96
CA TYR A 131 4.22 14.23 -2.70
C TYR A 131 4.24 15.71 -2.36
N LEU A 132 5.25 16.15 -1.61
CA LEU A 132 5.60 17.57 -1.53
C LEU A 132 6.23 18.04 -2.85
N SER A 133 6.33 19.36 -3.00
CA SER A 133 6.72 20.06 -4.24
C SER A 133 8.04 19.58 -4.88
N ASN A 134 8.92 18.92 -4.13
CA ASN A 134 10.19 18.39 -4.63
C ASN A 134 10.19 16.86 -4.88
N PHE A 135 9.05 16.16 -4.78
CA PHE A 135 8.90 14.70 -4.95
C PHE A 135 9.70 13.81 -3.98
N GLU A 136 10.59 14.38 -3.17
CA GLU A 136 11.43 13.65 -2.22
C GLU A 136 10.64 13.11 -1.03
N LYS A 137 9.50 13.73 -0.69
CA LYS A 137 8.69 13.38 0.49
C LYS A 137 7.31 12.92 0.06
N GLY A 138 6.99 11.66 0.32
CA GLY A 138 5.73 11.00 -0.01
C GLY A 138 4.82 10.80 1.19
N PHE A 139 3.52 10.97 0.97
CA PHE A 139 2.45 10.64 1.91
C PHE A 139 1.59 9.55 1.28
N TYR A 140 1.85 8.33 1.71
CA TYR A 140 1.15 7.14 1.27
C TYR A 140 0.02 6.82 2.24
N LYS A 141 -1.12 6.36 1.71
CA LYS A 141 -2.20 5.76 2.49
C LYS A 141 -2.78 4.58 1.74
N HIS A 142 -2.99 3.44 2.41
CA HIS A 142 -3.83 2.36 1.89
C HIS A 142 -5.00 2.02 2.80
N ILE A 143 -6.01 1.37 2.22
CA ILE A 143 -7.19 0.88 2.91
C ILE A 143 -7.41 -0.58 2.47
N CYS A 144 -7.50 -1.47 3.45
CA CYS A 144 -7.86 -2.87 3.28
C CYS A 144 -9.26 -3.08 3.87
N LYS A 145 -10.16 -3.61 3.06
CA LYS A 145 -11.52 -3.99 3.44
C LYS A 145 -11.62 -5.49 3.68
#